data_AF-A0A3N5R5H2-F1
#
_entry.id   AF-A0A3N5R5H2-F1
#
_cell.length_a   1.000
_cell.length_b   1.000
_cell.length_c   1.000
_cell.angle_alpha   90.00
_cell.angle_beta   90.00
_cell.angle_gamma   90.00
#
_symmetry.space_group_name_H-M   'P 1'
#
loop_
_entity.id
_entity.type
_entity.pdbx_description
1 polymer ?
#
loop_
_entity_poly.entity_id
_entity_poly.type
_entity_poly.pdbx_seq_one_letter_code
_entity_poly.pdbx_strand_id
1 'polypeptide(L)' 'MKSSAYKTLCQEIIKVDSSIRSAGITNEDGIILHISHRKGMKPLLSSEERAQYAITAAT' A
#
# COMPACT_ATOMS: atom_id res chain seq x y z
N MET A 1 20.24 3.89 -10.67
CA MET A 1 20.20 4.74 -9.45
C MET A 1 18.79 5.23 -9.05
N LYS A 2 17.84 5.51 -9.96
CA LYS A 2 16.49 6.06 -9.61
C LYS A 2 15.64 5.17 -8.67
N SER A 3 15.70 3.85 -8.81
CA SER A 3 14.89 2.91 -8.00
C SER A 3 15.13 3.04 -6.48
N SER A 4 16.36 3.36 -6.06
CA SER A 4 16.69 3.53 -4.65
C SER A 4 16.07 4.80 -4.04
N ALA A 5 15.93 5.87 -4.81
CA ALA A 5 15.36 7.13 -4.30
C ALA A 5 13.86 7.00 -4.04
N TYR A 6 13.13 6.33 -4.93
CA TYR A 6 11.69 6.06 -4.76
C TYR A 6 11.42 5.20 -3.54
N LYS A 7 12.25 4.17 -3.31
CA LYS A 7 12.18 3.35 -2.11
C LYS A 7 12.34 4.18 -0.85
N THR A 8 13.40 5.00 -0.76
CA THR A 8 13.66 5.86 0.41
C THR A 8 12.50 6.83 0.64
N LEU A 9 12.04 7.52 -0.40
CA LEU A 9 10.93 8.47 -0.28
C LEU A 9 9.65 7.79 0.23
N CYS A 10 9.25 6.66 -0.36
CA CYS A 10 8.08 5.90 0.11
C CYS A 10 8.26 5.44 1.57
N GLN A 11 9.47 5.07 1.98
CA GLN A 11 9.76 4.66 3.35
C GLN A 11 9.71 5.83 4.34
N GLU A 12 10.10 7.03 3.94
CA GLU A 12 9.97 8.22 4.79
C GLU A 12 8.50 8.66 4.89
N ILE A 13 7.73 8.63 3.80
CA ILE A 13 6.29 8.97 3.82
C ILE A 13 5.52 8.09 4.80
N ILE A 14 5.72 6.77 4.79
CA ILE A 14 5.03 5.87 5.72
C ILE A 14 5.44 6.06 7.20
N LYS A 15 6.50 6.82 7.48
CA LYS A 15 6.93 7.17 8.84
C LYS A 15 6.38 8.51 9.32
N VAL A 16 5.91 9.37 8.41
CA VAL A 16 5.38 10.71 8.74
C VAL A 16 4.22 10.61 9.72
N ASP A 17 3.30 9.66 9.50
CA ASP A 17 2.14 9.45 10.36
C ASP A 17 1.79 7.96 10.48
N SER A 18 1.42 7.55 11.69
CA SER A 18 1.09 6.15 11.99
C SER A 18 -0.18 5.64 11.29
N SER A 19 -1.07 6.53 10.85
CA SER A 19 -2.26 6.21 10.05
C SER A 19 -1.93 5.85 8.61
N ILE A 20 -0.77 6.25 8.08
CA ILE A 20 -0.36 5.96 6.70
C ILE A 20 -0.02 4.47 6.59
N ARG A 21 -0.77 3.77 5.74
CA ARG A 21 -0.65 2.31 5.56
C ARG A 21 0.35 1.90 4.48
N SER A 22 0.41 2.70 3.43
CA SER A 22 1.31 2.50 2.30
C SER A 22 1.58 3.84 1.62
N ALA A 23 2.65 3.89 0.82
CA ALA A 23 2.97 4.99 -0.06
C ALA A 23 3.51 4.44 -1.38
N GLY A 24 3.03 4.97 -2.51
CA GLY A 24 3.41 4.54 -3.84
C GLY A 24 3.71 5.73 -4.75
N ILE A 25 4.57 5.50 -5.75
CA ILE A 25 4.92 6.49 -6.78
C ILE A 25 4.59 5.89 -8.14
N THR A 26 3.93 6.69 -8.96
CA THR A 26 3.45 6.32 -10.30
C THR A 26 3.96 7.34 -11.32
N ASN A 27 4.27 6.91 -12.54
CA ASN A 27 4.59 7.85 -13.64
C ASN A 27 3.31 8.31 -14.37
N GLU A 28 3.48 9.12 -15.41
CA GLU A 28 2.39 9.65 -16.23
C GLU A 28 1.52 8.59 -16.92
N ASP A 29 2.10 7.42 -17.20
CA ASP A 29 1.38 6.28 -17.82
C ASP A 29 0.62 5.42 -16.79
N GLY A 30 0.68 5.76 -15.49
CA GLY A 30 0.09 4.94 -14.44
C GLY A 30 0.93 3.71 -14.05
N ILE A 31 2.19 3.62 -14.48
CA ILE A 31 3.10 2.54 -14.08
C ILE A 31 3.62 2.80 -12.66
N ILE A 32 3.43 1.81 -11.79
CA ILE A 32 3.95 1.84 -10.42
C ILE A 32 5.48 1.71 -10.46
N LEU A 33 6.17 2.78 -10.06
CA LEU A 33 7.63 2.83 -9.98
C LEU A 33 8.14 2.22 -8.67
N HIS A 34 7.38 2.39 -7.58
CA HIS A 34 7.67 1.78 -6.29
C HIS A 34 6.45 1.84 -5.36
N ILE A 35 6.30 0.86 -4.46
CA ILE A 35 5.35 0.89 -3.35
C ILE A 35 6.02 0.41 -2.05
N SER A 36 5.82 1.12 -0.95
CA SER A 36 6.18 0.68 0.40
C SER A 36 4.94 0.49 1.25
N HIS A 37 4.96 -0.56 2.07
CA HIS A 37 3.93 -0.85 3.06
C HIS A 37 4.55 -0.80 4.45
N ARG A 38 3.80 -0.36 5.44
CA ARG A 38 4.24 -0.43 6.83
C ARG A 38 4.31 -1.90 7.28
N LYS A 39 5.40 -2.30 7.92
CA LYS A 39 5.54 -3.64 8.49
C LYS A 39 4.56 -3.83 9.66
N GLY A 40 4.01 -5.03 9.80
CA GLY A 40 3.10 -5.37 10.90
C GLY A 40 1.69 -4.78 10.78
N MET A 41 1.30 -4.28 9.61
CA MET A 41 -0.07 -3.85 9.35
C MET A 41 -1.03 -5.05 9.46
N LYS A 42 -1.96 -5.00 10.42
CA LYS A 42 -3.13 -5.89 10.40
C LYS A 42 -4.03 -5.46 9.23
N PRO A 43 -4.47 -6.39 8.36
CA PRO A 43 -5.50 -6.11 7.37
C PRO A 43 -6.74 -5.48 8.01
N LEU A 44 -7.45 -4.64 7.24
CA LEU A 44 -8.68 -3.99 7.74
C LEU A 44 -9.75 -5.02 8.08
N LEU A 45 -9.82 -6.08 7.27
CA LEU A 45 -10.76 -7.17 7.40
C LEU A 45 -9.99 -8.46 7.72
N SER A 46 -10.53 -9.26 8.63
CA SER A 46 -10.12 -10.64 8.85
C SER A 46 -10.31 -11.48 7.57
N SER A 47 -9.75 -12.69 7.57
CA SER A 47 -9.92 -13.61 6.43
C SER A 47 -11.40 -13.95 6.17
N GLU A 48 -12.19 -14.05 7.23
CA GLU A 48 -13.62 -14.36 7.16
C GLU A 48 -14.42 -13.16 6.62
N GLU A 49 -14.19 -11.96 7.15
CA GLU A 49 -14.83 -10.73 6.64
C GLU A 49 -14.46 -10.45 5.17
N ARG A 50 -13.22 -10.77 4.77
CA ARG A 50 -12.80 -10.69 3.37
C ARG A 50 -13.55 -11.66 2.47
N ALA A 51 -13.77 -12.89 2.94
CA ALA A 51 -14.52 -13.89 2.18
C ALA A 51 -15.97 -13.43 1.98
N GLN A 52 -16.58 -12.90 3.05
CA GLN A 52 -17.93 -12.34 2.97
C GLN A 52 -18.01 -11.14 2.02
N TYR A 53 -17.06 -10.21 2.10
CA TYR A 53 -16.98 -9.06 1.19
C TYR A 53 -16.90 -9.51 -0.28
N ALA A 54 -16.11 -10.55 -0.59
CA ALA A 54 -15.96 -11.05 -1.95
C ALA A 54 -17.28 -11.63 -2.51
N ILE A 55 -18.09 -12.29 -1.66
CA ILE A 55 -19.41 -12.80 -2.05
C ILE A 55 -20.37 -11.64 -2.33
N THR A 56 -20.44 -10.67 -1.41
CA THR A 56 -21.34 -9.51 -1.53
C THR A 56 -20.98 -8.59 -2.69
N ALA A 57 -19.70 -8.42 -3.01
CA ALA A 57 -19.27 -7.58 -4.14
C ALA A 57 -19.53 -8.21 -5.53
N ALA A 58 -19.77 -9.52 -5.59
CA ALA A 58 -19.98 -10.26 -6.83
C ALA A 58 -21.47 -10.42 -7.21
N THR A 59 -22.40 -9.91 -6.38
CA THR A 59 -23.86 -9.97 -6.58
C THR A 59 -24.42 -8.56 -6.77
#